data_AF-A0A085WUN6-F1
#
_entry.id   AF-A0A085WUN6-F1
#
_cell.length_a   1.000
_cell.length_b   1.000
_cell.length_c   1.000
_cell.angle_alpha   90.00
_cell.angle_beta   90.00
_cell.angle_gamma   90.00
#
_symmetry.space_group_name_H-M   'P 1'
#
loop_
_entity.id
_entity.type
_entity.pdbx_description
1 polymer ?
#
loop_
_entity_poly.entity_id
_entity_poly.type
_entity_poly.pdbx_seq_one_letter_code
_entity_poly.pdbx_strand_id
1 'polypeptide(L)'
;MTSTSTHRRSALGTWVLVCLLAGPLTAWAQKKDSSRAKYLAELSKLKRAKKGSVEPVFHLGLAAAQELQEQIMERDEAPAGDPKAKTPVNTKLEGFNVSTGEALYAVPRTAYFLALARKKGTPEDIAFFENIQRTFPEHDAWPAFVEQQTDYSGCTLYNSPELISVYRGWSEFAAKYPKAYPEEVAKELERIHEAMTQEEGCACEKAEGVTAGFEAFLKAFPKAPIADTVKARLEALRAGKSDIRFECQSG
;
A
#
# COMPACT_ATOMS: atom_id res chain seq x y z
N MET A 1 -40.30 -75.93 -19.04
CA MET A 1 -41.50 -76.59 -18.48
C MET A 1 -42.11 -75.69 -17.43
N THR A 2 -43.21 -75.04 -17.83
CA THR A 2 -44.39 -74.67 -17.03
C THR A 2 -44.24 -74.43 -15.52
N SER A 3 -44.43 -73.17 -15.09
CA SER A 3 -45.05 -72.87 -13.80
C SER A 3 -46.09 -71.75 -13.97
N THR A 4 -47.35 -72.15 -13.84
CA THR A 4 -48.58 -71.36 -13.65
C THR A 4 -48.69 -70.99 -12.16
N SER A 5 -48.77 -69.71 -11.82
CA SER A 5 -49.99 -68.91 -11.54
C SER A 5 -50.45 -68.95 -10.08
N THR A 6 -50.55 -67.77 -9.44
CA THR A 6 -51.68 -67.47 -8.54
C THR A 6 -51.94 -65.97 -8.41
N HIS A 7 -53.13 -65.57 -8.90
CA HIS A 7 -54.12 -64.57 -8.43
C HIS A 7 -53.69 -63.24 -7.79
N ARG A 8 -54.01 -62.10 -8.46
CA ARG A 8 -55.26 -61.28 -8.39
C ARG A 8 -55.42 -60.48 -7.09
N ARG A 9 -55.39 -59.14 -7.21
CA ARG A 9 -56.57 -58.26 -7.03
C ARG A 9 -56.29 -56.84 -7.51
N SER A 10 -57.24 -56.35 -8.30
CA SER A 10 -57.33 -55.01 -8.86
C SER A 10 -57.77 -53.98 -7.82
N ALA A 11 -57.41 -52.71 -8.07
CA ALA A 11 -58.33 -51.59 -8.34
C ALA A 11 -58.10 -50.33 -7.50
N LEU A 12 -58.17 -49.19 -8.21
CA LEU A 12 -58.44 -47.81 -7.76
C LEU A 12 -57.28 -47.15 -6.98
N GLY A 13 -56.78 -45.97 -7.31
CA GLY A 13 -57.40 -44.84 -7.98
C GLY A 13 -57.22 -43.60 -7.09
N THR A 14 -56.39 -42.67 -7.56
CA THR A 14 -56.48 -41.21 -7.35
C THR A 14 -55.84 -40.53 -6.11
N TRP A 15 -55.23 -39.38 -6.40
CA TRP A 15 -54.86 -38.20 -5.57
C TRP A 15 -53.49 -38.14 -4.86
N VAL A 16 -52.59 -37.41 -5.53
CA VAL A 16 -51.73 -36.30 -5.04
C VAL A 16 -51.60 -36.16 -3.52
N LEU A 17 -50.36 -36.28 -3.02
CA LEU A 17 -49.86 -35.37 -1.98
C LEU A 17 -48.39 -35.04 -2.25
N VAL A 18 -48.16 -33.83 -2.74
CA VAL A 18 -46.87 -33.15 -2.75
C VAL A 18 -46.50 -32.86 -1.29
N CYS A 19 -45.62 -33.65 -0.70
CA CYS A 19 -44.93 -33.25 0.52
C CYS A 19 -43.63 -32.53 0.15
N LEU A 20 -43.76 -31.21 -0.01
CA LEU A 20 -42.70 -30.23 0.16
C LEU A 20 -42.07 -30.42 1.55
N LEU A 21 -41.00 -31.20 1.63
CA LEU A 21 -40.03 -31.05 2.70
C LEU A 21 -39.06 -29.95 2.27
N ALA A 22 -39.53 -28.72 2.45
CA ALA A 22 -38.68 -27.55 2.56
C ALA A 22 -37.85 -27.70 3.85
N GLY A 23 -36.76 -28.47 3.78
CA GLY A 23 -35.68 -28.33 4.73
C GLY A 23 -35.16 -26.89 4.62
N PRO A 24 -34.93 -26.17 5.72
CA PRO A 24 -34.30 -24.87 5.63
C PRO A 24 -32.94 -25.08 4.99
N LEU A 25 -32.80 -24.64 3.74
CA LEU A 25 -31.52 -24.27 3.16
C LEU A 25 -30.97 -23.20 4.08
N THR A 26 -30.26 -23.62 5.12
CA THR A 26 -29.28 -22.78 5.78
C THR A 26 -28.27 -22.51 4.69
N ALA A 27 -28.51 -21.44 3.93
CA ALA A 27 -27.49 -20.74 3.21
C ALA A 27 -26.45 -20.36 4.27
N TRP A 28 -25.48 -21.24 4.46
CA TRP A 28 -24.17 -20.86 4.97
C TRP A 28 -23.63 -19.91 3.91
N ALA A 29 -24.03 -18.64 4.01
CA ALA A 29 -23.27 -17.55 3.46
C ALA A 29 -21.88 -17.74 4.08
N GLN A 30 -20.94 -18.27 3.29
CA GLN A 30 -19.53 -18.20 3.64
C GLN A 30 -19.27 -16.72 3.88
N LYS A 31 -19.18 -16.35 5.15
CA LYS A 31 -18.82 -15.00 5.57
C LYS A 31 -17.43 -14.80 5.00
N LYS A 32 -17.33 -14.14 3.85
CA LYS A 32 -16.05 -13.79 3.24
C LYS A 32 -15.29 -13.03 4.32
N ASP A 33 -14.27 -13.66 4.91
CA ASP A 33 -13.49 -13.01 5.96
C ASP A 33 -12.91 -11.73 5.36
N SER A 34 -13.41 -10.58 5.83
CA SER A 34 -12.95 -9.27 5.36
C SER A 34 -11.46 -9.12 5.63
N SER A 35 -10.76 -8.34 4.82
CA SER A 35 -9.31 -8.12 4.97
C SER A 35 -9.00 -7.58 6.36
N ARG A 36 -9.91 -6.75 6.90
CA ARG A 36 -9.88 -6.28 8.30
C ARG A 36 -9.89 -7.41 9.33
N ALA A 37 -10.75 -8.43 9.18
CA ALA A 37 -10.81 -9.54 10.12
C ALA A 37 -9.48 -10.33 10.12
N LYS A 38 -8.92 -10.58 8.93
CA LYS A 38 -7.62 -11.24 8.78
C LYS A 38 -6.48 -10.42 9.40
N TYR A 39 -6.44 -9.12 9.14
CA TYR A 39 -5.49 -8.19 9.74
C TYR A 39 -5.53 -8.22 11.26
N LEU A 40 -6.71 -8.05 11.86
CA LEU A 40 -6.86 -8.02 13.31
C LEU A 40 -6.51 -9.36 13.96
N ALA A 41 -6.81 -10.48 13.30
CA ALA A 41 -6.44 -11.81 13.76
C ALA A 41 -4.90 -11.99 13.78
N GLU A 42 -4.21 -11.62 12.70
CA GLU A 42 -2.75 -11.76 12.61
C GLU A 42 -2.02 -10.78 13.55
N LEU A 43 -2.50 -9.54 13.67
CA LEU A 43 -1.99 -8.58 14.64
C LEU A 43 -2.14 -9.11 16.07
N SER A 44 -3.29 -9.70 16.39
CA SER A 44 -3.56 -10.28 17.71
C SER A 44 -2.64 -11.47 18.00
N LYS A 45 -2.40 -12.33 17.00
CA LYS A 45 -1.44 -13.44 17.08
C LYS A 45 -0.02 -12.93 17.33
N LEU A 46 0.45 -11.93 16.58
CA LEU A 46 1.78 -11.32 16.78
C LEU A 46 1.92 -10.67 18.16
N LYS A 47 0.89 -9.99 18.66
CA LYS A 47 0.89 -9.36 19.99
C LYS A 47 1.08 -10.37 21.11
N ARG A 48 0.48 -11.56 21.00
CA ARG A 48 0.63 -12.68 21.95
C ARG A 48 1.96 -13.42 21.82
N ALA A 49 2.53 -13.47 20.61
CA ALA A 49 3.82 -14.10 20.38
C ALA A 49 4.95 -13.36 21.12
N LYS A 50 6.03 -14.07 21.46
CA LYS A 50 7.24 -13.44 22.04
C LYS A 50 7.94 -12.55 21.01
N LYS A 51 8.14 -13.09 19.80
CA LYS A 51 8.68 -12.45 18.60
C LYS A 51 8.00 -13.05 17.37
N GLY A 52 8.03 -12.35 16.25
CA GLY A 52 7.51 -12.78 14.96
C GLY A 52 7.61 -11.66 13.93
N SER A 53 7.59 -11.99 12.64
CA SER A 53 7.63 -10.99 11.57
C SER A 53 6.41 -10.07 11.61
N VAL A 54 6.63 -8.78 11.35
CA VAL A 54 5.58 -7.77 11.19
C VAL A 54 5.05 -7.74 9.77
N GLU A 55 5.83 -8.19 8.78
CA GLU A 55 5.49 -8.19 7.36
C GLU A 55 4.08 -8.75 7.05
N PRO A 56 3.67 -9.95 7.51
CA PRO A 56 2.32 -10.45 7.23
C PRO A 56 1.21 -9.57 7.84
N VAL A 57 1.46 -8.99 9.01
CA VAL A 57 0.52 -8.06 9.66
C VAL A 57 0.41 -6.77 8.87
N PHE A 58 1.54 -6.27 8.36
CA PHE A 58 1.59 -5.05 7.56
C PHE A 58 0.85 -5.22 6.23
N HIS A 59 1.12 -6.29 5.47
CA HIS A 59 0.44 -6.57 4.20
C HIS A 59 -1.07 -6.78 4.35
N LEU A 60 -1.49 -7.54 5.37
CA LEU A 60 -2.92 -7.67 5.67
C LEU A 60 -3.54 -6.33 6.09
N GLY A 61 -2.78 -5.48 6.77
CA GLY A 61 -3.17 -4.12 7.13
C GLY A 61 -3.39 -3.24 5.91
N LEU A 62 -2.47 -3.26 4.95
CA LEU A 62 -2.60 -2.53 3.68
C LEU A 62 -3.85 -2.97 2.90
N ALA A 63 -4.08 -4.29 2.79
CA ALA A 63 -5.29 -4.81 2.16
C ALA A 63 -6.58 -4.38 2.90
N ALA A 64 -6.56 -4.37 4.23
CA ALA A 64 -7.68 -3.88 5.04
C ALA A 64 -7.91 -2.37 4.89
N ALA A 65 -6.83 -1.58 4.74
CA ALA A 65 -6.89 -0.15 4.52
C ALA A 65 -7.46 0.17 3.14
N GLN A 66 -7.03 -0.54 2.10
CA GLN A 66 -7.57 -0.40 0.74
C GLN A 66 -9.07 -0.74 0.70
N GLU A 67 -9.48 -1.89 1.25
CA GLU A 67 -10.89 -2.28 1.29
C GLU A 67 -11.73 -1.25 2.06
N LEU A 68 -11.18 -0.66 3.13
CA LEU A 68 -11.84 0.40 3.88
C LEU A 68 -11.97 1.70 3.06
N GLN A 69 -10.92 2.10 2.34
CA GLN A 69 -10.96 3.28 1.48
C GLN A 69 -12.00 3.12 0.36
N GLU A 70 -12.05 1.97 -0.29
CA GLU A 70 -13.07 1.64 -1.31
C GLU A 70 -14.49 1.74 -0.72
N GLN A 71 -14.73 1.23 0.49
CA GLN A 71 -16.03 1.36 1.17
C GLN A 71 -16.39 2.82 1.49
N ILE A 72 -15.40 3.65 1.86
CA ILE A 72 -15.62 5.06 2.14
C ILE A 72 -15.99 5.80 0.84
N MET A 73 -15.25 5.55 -0.25
CA MET A 73 -15.53 6.12 -1.57
C MET A 73 -16.90 5.69 -2.10
N GLU A 74 -17.22 4.39 -2.05
CA GLU A 74 -18.53 3.89 -2.49
C GLU A 74 -19.70 4.54 -1.74
N ARG A 75 -19.53 4.82 -0.44
CA ARG A 75 -20.55 5.52 0.35
C ARG A 75 -20.66 6.99 -0.06
N ASP A 76 -19.53 7.65 -0.27
CA ASP A 76 -19.47 9.08 -0.60
C ASP A 76 -20.08 9.37 -1.98
N GLU A 77 -19.82 8.49 -2.94
CA GLU A 77 -20.33 8.59 -4.32
C GLU A 77 -21.78 8.06 -4.48
N ALA A 78 -22.33 7.40 -3.45
CA ALA A 78 -23.65 6.80 -3.53
C ALA A 78 -24.77 7.86 -3.59
N PRO A 79 -25.78 7.71 -4.48
CA PRO A 79 -26.94 8.60 -4.50
C PRO A 79 -27.67 8.63 -3.15
N ALA A 80 -28.28 9.77 -2.78
CA ALA A 80 -28.94 9.95 -1.48
C ALA A 80 -30.06 8.93 -1.16
N GLY A 81 -30.61 8.25 -2.17
CA GLY A 81 -31.59 7.17 -2.03
C GLY A 81 -31.01 5.77 -1.89
N ASP A 82 -29.72 5.58 -2.15
CA ASP A 82 -29.05 4.27 -2.12
C ASP A 82 -28.79 3.84 -0.66
N PRO A 83 -29.11 2.59 -0.28
CA PRO A 83 -28.72 2.03 1.02
C PRO A 83 -27.22 2.19 1.36
N LYS A 84 -26.33 2.19 0.36
CA LYS A 84 -24.88 2.40 0.55
C LYS A 84 -24.56 3.77 1.15
N ALA A 85 -25.24 4.83 0.72
CA ALA A 85 -25.05 6.18 1.25
C ALA A 85 -25.35 6.28 2.75
N LYS A 86 -26.20 5.38 3.26
CA LYS A 86 -26.63 5.33 4.67
C LYS A 86 -25.89 4.27 5.49
N THR A 87 -25.03 3.47 4.87
CA THR A 87 -24.33 2.38 5.54
C THR A 87 -23.16 2.94 6.38
N PRO A 88 -23.15 2.75 7.71
CA PRO A 88 -22.05 3.20 8.55
C PRO A 88 -20.76 2.44 8.19
N VAL A 89 -19.70 3.18 7.91
CA VAL A 89 -18.37 2.60 7.67
C VAL A 89 -17.56 2.69 8.96
N ASN A 90 -17.04 1.55 9.43
CA ASN A 90 -16.19 1.51 10.62
C ASN A 90 -14.78 1.97 10.27
N THR A 91 -14.48 3.24 10.51
CA THR A 91 -13.20 3.87 10.16
C THR A 91 -12.05 3.53 11.10
N LYS A 92 -12.29 2.80 12.20
CA LYS A 92 -11.20 2.45 13.14
C LYS A 92 -10.38 1.30 12.58
N LEU A 93 -9.15 1.54 12.16
CA LEU A 93 -8.19 0.49 11.79
C LEU A 93 -6.92 0.67 12.63
N GLU A 94 -6.66 -0.25 13.57
CA GLU A 94 -5.52 -0.11 14.48
C GLU A 94 -4.22 -0.01 13.69
N GLY A 95 -3.40 1.00 13.97
CA GLY A 95 -2.13 1.20 13.26
C GLY A 95 -2.24 2.03 11.98
N PHE A 96 -3.44 2.49 11.61
CA PHE A 96 -3.66 3.31 10.41
C PHE A 96 -4.31 4.65 10.78
N ASN A 97 -3.99 5.68 10.00
CA ASN A 97 -4.74 6.93 9.94
C ASN A 97 -5.82 6.76 8.88
N VAL A 98 -7.07 7.01 9.24
CA VAL A 98 -8.22 6.91 8.34
C VAL A 98 -8.92 8.25 8.32
N SER A 99 -8.94 8.90 7.17
CA SER A 99 -9.68 10.13 6.92
C SER A 99 -10.92 9.84 6.07
N THR A 100 -12.04 10.43 6.48
CA THR A 100 -13.31 10.43 5.73
C THR A 100 -13.81 11.84 5.45
N GLY A 101 -12.92 12.83 5.57
CA GLY A 101 -13.22 14.24 5.28
C GLY A 101 -12.92 14.57 3.82
N GLU A 102 -12.30 15.73 3.60
CA GLU A 102 -11.97 16.25 2.27
C GLU A 102 -11.02 15.35 1.47
N ALA A 103 -10.03 14.74 2.13
CA ALA A 103 -9.20 13.71 1.55
C ALA A 103 -9.58 12.33 2.11
N LEU A 104 -10.02 11.42 1.25
CA LEU A 104 -10.36 10.04 1.61
C LEU A 104 -9.10 9.17 1.53
N TYR A 105 -8.59 8.73 2.68
CA TYR A 105 -7.41 7.86 2.72
C TYR A 105 -7.38 6.94 3.93
N ALA A 106 -6.70 5.81 3.78
CA ALA A 106 -6.32 4.91 4.87
C ALA A 106 -4.84 4.55 4.75
N VAL A 107 -3.98 5.20 5.54
CA VAL A 107 -2.51 5.06 5.43
C VAL A 107 -1.90 4.49 6.70
N PRO A 108 -0.85 3.65 6.62
CA PRO A 108 -0.19 3.11 7.80
C PRO A 108 0.48 4.21 8.61
N ARG A 109 0.41 4.11 9.94
CA ARG A 109 1.14 5.00 10.85
C ARG A 109 2.55 4.46 11.05
N THR A 110 3.54 5.12 10.47
CA THR A 110 4.95 4.70 10.53
C THR A 110 5.41 4.44 11.96
N ALA A 111 5.13 5.37 12.88
CA ALA A 111 5.53 5.25 14.29
C ALA A 111 4.92 4.03 14.99
N TYR A 112 3.68 3.65 14.65
CA TYR A 112 3.03 2.48 15.23
C TYR A 112 3.72 1.18 14.79
N PHE A 113 3.95 1.03 13.48
CA PHE A 113 4.57 -0.18 12.95
C PHE A 113 6.05 -0.29 13.32
N LEU A 114 6.78 0.82 13.39
CA LEU A 114 8.15 0.82 13.91
C LEU A 114 8.20 0.38 15.39
N ALA A 115 7.29 0.89 16.23
CA ALA A 115 7.19 0.46 17.62
C ALA A 115 6.85 -1.04 17.74
N LEU A 116 5.94 -1.52 16.88
CA LEU A 116 5.60 -2.94 16.81
C LEU A 116 6.79 -3.80 16.37
N ALA A 117 7.55 -3.36 15.36
CA ALA A 117 8.75 -4.03 14.87
C ALA A 117 9.85 -4.09 15.95
N ARG A 118 10.14 -2.98 16.63
CA ARG A 118 11.11 -2.98 17.74
C ARG A 118 10.72 -3.96 18.85
N LYS A 119 9.42 -3.98 19.20
CA LYS A 119 8.92 -4.84 20.28
C LYS A 119 8.85 -6.31 19.88
N LYS A 120 8.28 -6.62 18.72
CA LYS A 120 7.88 -7.97 18.30
C LYS A 120 8.58 -8.47 17.04
N GLY A 121 8.97 -7.56 16.16
CA GLY A 121 9.57 -7.85 14.87
C GLY A 121 10.95 -8.50 14.91
N THR A 122 11.35 -8.85 13.70
CA THR A 122 12.66 -9.29 13.24
C THR A 122 13.58 -8.09 12.93
N PRO A 123 14.90 -8.30 12.73
CA PRO A 123 15.79 -7.23 12.29
C PRO A 123 15.40 -6.58 10.96
N GLU A 124 14.85 -7.34 10.02
CA GLU A 124 14.35 -6.84 8.74
C GLU A 124 13.12 -5.94 8.92
N ASP A 125 12.19 -6.28 9.81
CA ASP A 125 11.03 -5.42 10.11
C ASP A 125 11.49 -4.05 10.67
N ILE A 126 12.46 -4.06 11.59
CA ILE A 126 12.98 -2.83 12.19
C ILE A 126 13.64 -1.97 11.11
N ALA A 127 14.53 -2.55 10.31
CA ALA A 127 15.22 -1.82 9.25
C ALA A 127 14.25 -1.27 8.20
N PHE A 128 13.18 -2.02 7.86
CA PHE A 128 12.16 -1.58 6.92
C PHE A 128 11.44 -0.33 7.43
N PHE A 129 10.89 -0.36 8.65
CA PHE A 129 10.15 0.79 9.18
C PHE A 129 11.05 1.97 9.56
N GLU A 130 12.34 1.75 9.85
CA GLU A 130 13.33 2.83 9.97
C GLU A 130 13.61 3.51 8.62
N ASN A 131 13.60 2.75 7.51
CA ASN A 131 13.67 3.33 6.18
C ASN A 131 12.39 4.12 5.82
N ILE A 132 11.21 3.59 6.12
CA ILE A 132 9.95 4.35 5.94
C ILE A 132 9.99 5.66 6.73
N GLN A 133 10.41 5.63 8.01
CA GLN A 133 10.53 6.83 8.84
C GLN A 133 11.56 7.83 8.29
N ARG A 134 12.66 7.34 7.70
CA ARG A 134 13.65 8.19 7.03
C ARG A 134 13.09 8.82 5.77
N THR A 135 12.28 8.08 5.01
CA THR A 135 11.63 8.60 3.81
C THR A 135 10.55 9.62 4.15
N PHE A 136 9.75 9.40 5.18
CA PHE A 136 8.63 10.28 5.55
C PHE A 136 8.78 10.81 6.98
N PRO A 137 9.69 11.76 7.23
CA PRO A 137 9.91 12.36 8.55
C PRO A 137 8.80 13.37 8.86
N GLU A 138 8.07 13.17 9.96
CA GLU A 138 6.96 14.03 10.44
C GLU A 138 5.77 14.12 9.45
N HIS A 139 4.53 13.90 9.96
CA HIS A 139 3.28 13.99 9.19
C HIS A 139 3.17 13.16 7.88
N ASP A 140 3.92 12.06 7.75
CA ASP A 140 3.71 10.83 6.94
C ASP A 140 3.35 10.95 5.43
N ALA A 141 3.18 12.14 4.83
CA ALA A 141 2.68 12.28 3.45
C ALA A 141 3.77 12.59 2.41
N TRP A 142 4.80 13.36 2.78
CA TRP A 142 5.79 13.87 1.84
C TRP A 142 7.18 13.25 2.08
N PRO A 143 7.89 12.81 1.02
CA PRO A 143 9.25 12.34 1.16
C PRO A 143 10.19 13.44 1.68
N ALA A 144 11.22 13.06 2.45
CA ALA A 144 12.21 13.97 3.06
C ALA A 144 12.99 14.84 2.05
N PHE A 145 12.96 14.45 0.77
CA PHE A 145 13.59 15.16 -0.34
C PHE A 145 12.59 15.95 -1.19
N VAL A 146 11.38 16.16 -0.70
CA VAL A 146 10.34 16.98 -1.34
C VAL A 146 9.94 18.11 -0.41
N GLU A 147 9.99 19.34 -0.90
CA GLU A 147 9.41 20.49 -0.19
C GLU A 147 7.95 20.64 -0.62
N GLN A 148 7.04 20.51 0.35
CA GLN A 148 5.62 20.69 0.11
C GLN A 148 5.33 22.16 -0.21
N GLN A 149 4.62 22.41 -1.32
CA GLN A 149 4.22 23.76 -1.72
C GLN A 149 2.70 23.96 -1.62
N THR A 150 1.92 22.90 -1.84
CA THR A 150 0.47 22.87 -1.62
C THR A 150 0.07 21.56 -0.95
N ASP A 151 -1.22 21.35 -0.69
CA ASP A 151 -1.73 20.08 -0.15
C ASP A 151 -1.51 18.87 -1.07
N TYR A 152 -1.29 19.09 -2.37
CA TYR A 152 -1.15 18.04 -3.38
C TYR A 152 0.07 18.17 -4.29
N SER A 153 0.91 19.18 -4.09
CA SER A 153 2.07 19.44 -4.93
C SER A 153 3.30 19.89 -4.13
N GLY A 154 4.48 19.59 -4.67
CA GLY A 154 5.75 19.99 -4.13
C GLY A 154 6.84 19.98 -5.19
N CYS A 155 8.03 20.42 -4.79
CA CYS A 155 9.23 20.41 -5.62
C CYS A 155 10.29 19.48 -5.02
N THR A 156 11.19 18.96 -5.86
CA THR A 156 12.27 18.07 -5.41
C THR A 156 13.48 18.89 -4.93
N LEU A 157 14.03 18.51 -3.79
CA LEU A 157 15.32 18.96 -3.25
C LEU A 157 16.41 17.98 -3.74
N TYR A 158 17.01 18.28 -4.89
CA TYR A 158 18.03 17.44 -5.52
C TYR A 158 19.35 17.43 -4.76
N ASN A 159 19.74 18.57 -4.17
CA ASN A 159 20.95 18.72 -3.38
C ASN A 159 20.70 18.54 -1.87
N SER A 160 19.75 17.68 -1.52
CA SER A 160 19.45 17.34 -0.13
C SER A 160 20.27 16.13 0.33
N PRO A 161 20.89 16.18 1.53
CA PRO A 161 21.50 15.00 2.13
C PRO A 161 20.48 13.89 2.42
N GLU A 162 19.21 14.23 2.65
CA GLU A 162 18.10 13.30 2.84
C GLU A 162 17.85 12.46 1.60
N LEU A 163 17.89 13.02 0.38
CA LEU A 163 17.73 12.24 -0.87
C LEU A 163 18.76 11.11 -0.95
N ILE A 164 20.03 11.44 -0.73
CA ILE A 164 21.13 10.46 -0.73
C ILE A 164 20.96 9.45 0.40
N SER A 165 20.56 9.91 1.59
CA SER A 165 20.35 9.07 2.78
C SER A 165 19.22 8.07 2.56
N VAL A 166 18.12 8.50 1.96
CA VAL A 166 16.95 7.67 1.63
C VAL A 166 17.30 6.65 0.56
N TYR A 167 17.95 7.04 -0.53
CA TYR A 167 18.39 6.09 -1.56
C TYR A 167 19.36 5.03 -1.01
N ARG A 168 20.33 5.46 -0.19
CA ARG A 168 21.25 4.55 0.50
C ARG A 168 20.49 3.55 1.37
N GLY A 169 19.57 4.04 2.21
CA GLY A 169 18.80 3.20 3.11
C GLY A 169 18.01 2.11 2.40
N TRP A 170 17.33 2.46 1.30
CA TRP A 170 16.55 1.49 0.52
C TRP A 170 17.43 0.55 -0.31
N SER A 171 18.48 1.05 -0.96
CA SER A 171 19.38 0.20 -1.76
C SER A 171 20.16 -0.80 -0.91
N GLU A 172 20.64 -0.38 0.27
CA GLU A 172 21.30 -1.27 1.23
C GLU A 172 20.31 -2.27 1.84
N PHE A 173 19.07 -1.85 2.12
CA PHE A 173 18.02 -2.76 2.57
C PHE A 173 17.71 -3.83 1.53
N ALA A 174 17.48 -3.44 0.28
CA ALA A 174 17.20 -4.35 -0.82
C ALA A 174 18.32 -5.39 -1.01
N ALA A 175 19.58 -4.96 -0.88
CA ALA A 175 20.73 -5.86 -0.98
C ALA A 175 20.82 -6.83 0.21
N LYS A 176 20.52 -6.36 1.43
CA LYS A 176 20.65 -7.14 2.66
C LYS A 176 19.47 -8.10 2.90
N TYR A 177 18.26 -7.68 2.55
CA TYR A 177 17.01 -8.40 2.80
C TYR A 177 16.16 -8.53 1.52
N PRO A 178 16.67 -9.18 0.45
CA PRO A 178 16.04 -9.16 -0.88
C PRO A 178 14.66 -9.83 -0.97
N LYS A 179 14.20 -10.49 0.11
CA LYS A 179 12.91 -11.18 0.18
C LYS A 179 11.91 -10.50 1.12
N ALA A 180 12.33 -9.49 1.88
CA ALA A 180 11.47 -8.79 2.82
C ALA A 180 10.88 -7.55 2.15
N TYR A 181 9.56 -7.42 2.16
CA TYR A 181 8.82 -6.28 1.61
C TYR A 181 9.18 -5.95 0.15
N PRO A 182 9.25 -6.93 -0.76
CA PRO A 182 9.81 -6.71 -2.10
C PRO A 182 9.04 -5.65 -2.91
N GLU A 183 7.72 -5.62 -2.77
CA GLU A 183 6.86 -4.67 -3.49
C GLU A 183 7.03 -3.24 -2.95
N GLU A 184 7.05 -3.07 -1.63
CA GLU A 184 7.23 -1.76 -1.01
C GLU A 184 8.63 -1.19 -1.21
N VAL A 185 9.66 -2.03 -1.12
CA VAL A 185 11.05 -1.61 -1.38
C VAL A 185 11.22 -1.19 -2.83
N ALA A 186 10.65 -1.93 -3.78
CA ALA A 186 10.69 -1.56 -5.20
C ALA A 186 9.98 -0.21 -5.43
N LYS A 187 8.83 0.00 -4.81
CA LYS A 187 8.07 1.26 -4.90
C LYS A 187 8.88 2.46 -4.39
N GLU A 188 9.54 2.34 -3.24
CA GLU A 188 10.29 3.47 -2.69
C GLU A 188 11.61 3.73 -3.43
N LEU A 189 12.26 2.70 -3.99
CA LEU A 189 13.39 2.92 -4.91
C LEU A 189 12.93 3.61 -6.19
N GLU A 190 11.81 3.18 -6.77
CA GLU A 190 11.29 3.76 -8.01
C GLU A 190 10.88 5.22 -7.83
N ARG A 191 10.29 5.59 -6.69
CA ARG A 191 10.01 6.99 -6.35
C ARG A 191 11.25 7.88 -6.46
N ILE A 192 12.40 7.39 -6.00
CA ILE A 192 13.65 8.15 -6.05
C ILE A 192 14.21 8.13 -7.48
N HIS A 193 14.07 7.00 -8.19
CA HIS A 193 14.43 6.92 -9.60
C HIS A 193 13.66 7.96 -10.42
N GLU A 194 12.34 7.98 -10.32
CA GLU A 194 11.48 8.96 -11.00
C GLU A 194 11.92 10.39 -10.70
N ALA A 195 12.12 10.75 -9.42
CA ALA A 195 12.63 12.08 -9.06
C ALA A 195 13.98 12.40 -9.74
N MET A 196 14.87 11.41 -9.84
CA MET A 196 16.22 11.58 -10.40
C MET A 196 16.30 11.39 -11.91
N THR A 197 15.29 10.85 -12.59
CA THR A 197 15.33 10.53 -14.03
C THR A 197 14.25 11.17 -14.87
N GLN A 198 13.16 11.67 -14.30
CA GLN A 198 12.08 12.32 -15.05
C GLN A 198 12.59 13.56 -15.80
N GLU A 199 12.36 13.65 -17.11
CA GLU A 199 12.86 14.74 -17.96
C GLU A 199 12.33 16.11 -17.49
N GLU A 200 11.01 16.23 -17.36
CA GLU A 200 10.31 17.41 -16.84
C GLU A 200 10.23 17.37 -15.31
N GLY A 201 11.26 17.91 -14.63
CA GLY A 201 11.31 18.01 -13.17
C GLY A 201 10.87 19.38 -12.63
N CYS A 202 10.35 19.42 -11.40
CA CYS A 202 10.17 20.65 -10.62
C CYS A 202 11.19 20.65 -9.49
N ALA A 203 12.20 21.50 -9.57
CA ALA A 203 13.24 21.64 -8.55
C ALA A 203 12.93 22.82 -7.63
N CYS A 204 13.12 22.65 -6.32
CA CYS A 204 13.00 23.74 -5.36
C CYS A 204 14.15 24.75 -5.48
N GLU A 205 15.27 24.29 -6.02
CA GLU A 205 16.53 24.99 -6.07
C GLU A 205 16.89 25.48 -7.48
N LYS A 206 17.92 26.33 -7.53
CA LYS A 206 18.52 26.82 -8.78
C LYS A 206 19.28 25.73 -9.51
N ALA A 207 19.60 25.97 -10.78
CA ALA A 207 20.33 25.04 -11.63
C ALA A 207 21.67 24.58 -11.02
N GLU A 208 22.39 25.45 -10.31
CA GLU A 208 23.65 25.11 -9.63
C GLU A 208 23.43 24.09 -8.52
N GLY A 209 22.33 24.22 -7.79
CA GLY A 209 21.93 23.27 -6.76
C GLY A 209 21.61 21.90 -7.36
N VAL A 210 20.75 21.86 -8.39
CA VAL A 210 20.41 20.60 -9.09
C VAL A 210 21.67 19.93 -9.65
N THR A 211 22.58 20.72 -10.23
CA THR A 211 23.88 20.24 -10.72
C THR A 211 24.68 19.57 -9.60
N ALA A 212 24.82 20.25 -8.45
CA ALA A 212 25.51 19.72 -7.29
C ALA A 212 24.83 18.45 -6.74
N GLY A 213 23.51 18.38 -6.74
CA GLY A 213 22.73 17.19 -6.34
C GLY A 213 23.01 15.98 -7.22
N PHE A 214 22.99 16.14 -8.54
CA PHE A 214 23.35 15.06 -9.48
C PHE A 214 24.80 14.62 -9.33
N GLU A 215 25.74 15.56 -9.19
CA GLU A 215 27.15 15.24 -8.93
C GLU A 215 27.32 14.45 -7.62
N ALA A 216 26.65 14.87 -6.55
CA ALA A 216 26.68 14.21 -5.26
C ALA A 216 26.07 12.80 -5.34
N PHE A 217 24.96 12.62 -6.05
CA PHE A 217 24.34 11.32 -6.28
C PHE A 217 25.29 10.37 -7.05
N LEU A 218 25.86 10.82 -8.17
CA LEU A 218 26.78 10.02 -8.98
C LEU A 218 28.06 9.67 -8.23
N LYS A 219 28.55 10.57 -7.38
CA LYS A 219 29.68 10.32 -6.49
C LYS A 219 29.35 9.27 -5.43
N ALA A 220 28.16 9.35 -4.84
CA ALA A 220 27.72 8.43 -3.79
C ALA A 220 27.36 7.04 -4.33
N PHE A 221 26.82 6.98 -5.55
CA PHE A 221 26.26 5.76 -6.15
C PHE A 221 26.69 5.59 -7.62
N PRO A 222 28.00 5.46 -7.90
CA PRO A 222 28.51 5.39 -9.28
C PRO A 222 28.07 4.13 -10.04
N LYS A 223 27.46 3.15 -9.35
CA LYS A 223 26.95 1.90 -9.92
C LYS A 223 25.45 1.73 -9.72
N ALA A 224 24.72 2.79 -9.35
CA ALA A 224 23.27 2.75 -9.28
C ALA A 224 22.70 2.39 -10.67
N PRO A 225 21.59 1.64 -10.75
CA PRO A 225 20.92 1.33 -12.01
C PRO A 225 20.58 2.57 -12.85
N ILE A 226 20.33 3.71 -12.18
CA ILE A 226 20.00 4.98 -12.82
C ILE A 226 21.21 5.89 -13.10
N ALA A 227 22.44 5.46 -12.79
CA ALA A 227 23.61 6.33 -12.83
C ALA A 227 23.88 6.90 -14.23
N ASP A 228 23.73 6.10 -15.29
CA ASP A 228 23.93 6.57 -16.67
C ASP A 228 22.86 7.61 -17.08
N THR A 229 21.60 7.40 -16.67
CA THR A 229 20.52 8.36 -16.90
C THR A 229 20.75 9.67 -16.14
N VAL A 230 21.13 9.60 -14.86
CA VAL A 230 21.46 10.80 -14.06
C VAL A 230 22.66 11.54 -14.66
N LYS A 231 23.67 10.81 -15.16
CA LYS A 231 24.80 11.42 -15.87
C LYS A 231 24.36 12.12 -17.15
N ALA A 232 23.50 11.51 -17.95
CA ALA A 232 22.97 12.15 -19.16
C ALA A 232 22.19 13.43 -18.83
N ARG A 233 21.37 13.41 -17.77
CA ARG A 233 20.65 14.60 -17.29
C ARG A 233 21.58 15.70 -16.80
N LEU A 234 22.64 15.36 -16.06
CA LEU A 234 23.66 16.32 -15.63
C LEU A 234 24.35 16.99 -16.84
N GLU A 235 24.67 16.24 -17.88
CA GLU A 235 25.25 16.80 -19.11
C GLU A 235 24.25 17.69 -19.86
N ALA A 236 22.97 17.30 -19.93
CA ALA A 236 21.91 18.14 -20.52
C ALA A 236 21.72 19.45 -19.74
N LEU A 237 21.77 19.39 -18.41
CA LEU A 237 21.70 20.56 -17.52
C LEU A 237 22.86 21.52 -17.77
N ARG A 238 24.09 21.01 -17.82
CA ARG A 238 25.30 21.81 -18.13
C ARG A 238 25.28 22.41 -19.53
N ALA A 239 24.64 21.74 -20.48
CA ALA A 239 24.46 22.23 -21.84
C ALA A 239 23.29 23.22 -22.00
N GLY A 240 22.53 23.52 -20.94
CA GLY A 240 21.35 24.39 -20.99
C GLY A 240 20.17 23.77 -21.78
N LYS A 241 20.12 22.44 -21.86
CA LYS A 241 19.11 21.65 -22.60
C LYS A 241 18.19 20.83 -21.68
N SER A 242 18.18 21.16 -20.40
CA SER A 242 17.37 20.45 -19.41
C SER A 242 15.97 21.06 -19.32
N ASP A 243 14.95 20.20 -19.27
CA ASP A 243 13.55 20.58 -19.09
C ASP A 243 13.14 20.70 -17.61
N ILE A 244 14.10 20.58 -16.68
CA ILE A 244 13.88 20.90 -15.26
C ILE A 244 13.54 22.37 -15.10
N ARG A 245 12.42 22.64 -14.43
CA ARG A 245 12.03 23.97 -13.95
C ARG A 245 12.73 24.22 -12.61
N PHE A 246 13.55 25.26 -12.54
CA PHE A 246 14.25 25.69 -11.32
C PHE A 246 13.42 26.66 -10.51
N GLU A 247 13.64 26.69 -9.18
CA GLU A 247 12.86 27.52 -8.24
C GLU A 247 11.35 27.41 -8.51
N CYS A 248 10.92 26.20 -8.84
CA CYS A 248 9.63 25.90 -9.41
C CYS A 248 8.55 25.97 -8.34
N GLN A 249 7.43 26.63 -8.64
CA GLN A 249 6.18 26.49 -7.90
C GLN A 249 5.30 25.50 -8.65
N SER A 250 5.03 24.35 -8.02
CA SER A 250 4.13 23.33 -8.53
C SER A 250 2.69 23.77 -8.29
N GLY A 251 2.02 24.21 -9.35
CA GLY A 251 0.61 24.65 -9.36
C GLY A 251 0.11 24.82 -10.77
#